data_AF-A0A2E6BID8-F1
#
_entry.id   AF-A0A2E6BID8-F1
#
_cell.length_a   1.000
_cell.length_b   1.000
_cell.length_c   1.000
_cell.angle_alpha   90.00
_cell.angle_beta   90.00
_cell.angle_gamma   90.00
#
_symmetry.space_group_name_H-M   'P 1'
#
loop_
_entity.id
_entity.type
_entity.pdbx_description
1 polymer ?
#
loop_
_entity_poly.entity_id
_entity_poly.type
_entity_poly.pdbx_seq_one_letter_code
_entity_poly.pdbx_strand_id
1 'polypeptide(L)'
;MSGNSTTPNNPTPPGQPPETLVNAIRKLVRPLVKLLLSFQITYPYLINLLKTVYVEVAETEFPVAGKRPSDSRITLLTGVHRKDVKRLRSEQIDNAPQSRTVSTGAQMIGHWMGDARFCDSEGHPLPLPLAATGEEPSFEELVERVCRKDIRPRVILDEWLRLGVATLDETDKVILDTGAFTPHQGFDEKAFFFGKSLHDHISAGTHNLLNRKPPMMDRTVYYDQLSEASVEELQALAEQLGMQALIAVNQRALALQQRDKASHVTNSTKSHRSYRMNFGIFHYNDLQEDQVKDPDHG
;
A
#
# COMPACT_ATOMS: atom_id res chain seq x y z
N MET A 1 37.81 7.91 29.85
CA MET A 1 38.24 8.62 28.63
C MET A 1 37.20 8.36 27.56
N SER A 2 36.27 9.29 27.40
CA SER A 2 35.13 9.16 26.48
C SER A 2 35.54 9.70 25.11
N GLY A 3 35.62 8.84 24.11
CA GLY A 3 35.81 9.22 22.71
C GLY A 3 34.47 9.45 22.05
N ASN A 4 34.04 10.71 21.96
CA ASN A 4 32.94 11.11 21.09
C ASN A 4 33.46 11.17 19.64
N SER A 5 33.17 10.14 18.85
CA SER A 5 33.32 10.17 17.40
C SER A 5 32.15 10.95 16.79
N THR A 6 32.28 12.27 16.75
CA THR A 6 31.46 13.15 15.91
C THR A 6 31.74 12.82 14.44
N THR A 7 30.77 12.21 13.78
CA THR A 7 30.74 12.10 12.32
C THR A 7 30.71 13.51 11.70
N PRO A 8 31.54 13.80 10.68
CA PRO A 8 31.52 15.10 10.03
C PRO A 8 30.23 15.23 9.22
N ASN A 9 29.33 16.07 9.69
CA ASN A 9 28.12 16.47 8.97
C ASN A 9 28.54 17.41 7.84
N ASN A 10 28.83 16.86 6.65
CA ASN A 10 29.20 17.65 5.49
C ASN A 10 27.98 18.48 5.05
N PRO A 11 28.03 19.83 5.08
CA PRO A 11 26.88 20.65 4.68
C PRO A 11 26.66 20.53 3.16
N THR A 12 25.48 20.09 2.76
CA THR A 12 25.04 20.03 1.36
C THR A 12 25.21 21.42 0.70
N PRO A 13 25.83 21.54 -0.49
CA PRO A 13 25.93 22.80 -1.20
C PRO A 13 24.55 23.43 -1.46
N PRO A 14 24.39 24.77 -1.33
CA PRO A 14 23.12 25.42 -1.58
C PRO A 14 22.63 25.14 -3.00
N GLY A 15 21.42 24.59 -3.12
CA GLY A 15 20.79 24.26 -4.40
C GLY A 15 20.95 22.81 -4.87
N GLN A 16 21.69 21.97 -4.14
CA GLN A 16 21.75 20.52 -4.40
C GLN A 16 20.90 19.71 -3.41
N PRO A 17 20.28 18.60 -3.84
CA PRO A 17 19.57 17.72 -2.93
C PRO A 17 20.55 17.05 -1.94
N PRO A 18 20.15 16.78 -0.69
CA PRO A 18 21.00 16.07 0.27
C PRO A 18 21.43 14.70 -0.27
N GLU A 19 22.74 14.44 -0.27
CA GLU A 19 23.30 13.21 -0.87
C GLU A 19 22.74 11.93 -0.22
N THR A 20 22.53 11.95 1.09
CA THR A 20 21.92 10.86 1.84
C THR A 20 20.50 10.55 1.37
N LEU A 21 19.71 11.59 1.05
CA LEU A 21 18.36 11.44 0.50
C LEU A 21 18.42 10.91 -0.94
N VAL A 22 19.35 11.39 -1.76
CA VAL A 22 19.55 10.88 -3.13
C VAL A 22 19.91 9.39 -3.11
N ASN A 23 20.80 8.98 -2.20
CA ASN A 23 21.19 7.59 -2.03
C ASN A 23 20.02 6.71 -1.53
N ALA A 24 19.19 7.21 -0.61
CA ALA A 24 17.97 6.52 -0.18
C ALA A 24 16.96 6.37 -1.34
N ILE A 25 16.72 7.43 -2.12
CA ILE A 25 15.83 7.37 -3.30
C ILE A 25 16.37 6.37 -4.33
N ARG A 26 17.68 6.33 -4.57
CA ARG A 26 18.29 5.34 -5.47
C ARG A 26 17.99 3.91 -5.04
N LYS A 27 18.08 3.62 -3.73
CA LYS A 27 17.72 2.31 -3.16
C LYS A 27 16.24 1.97 -3.39
N LEU A 28 15.33 2.93 -3.24
CA LEU A 28 13.90 2.75 -3.47
C LEU A 28 13.56 2.54 -4.97
N VAL A 29 14.21 3.29 -5.85
CA VAL A 29 13.92 3.26 -7.30
C VAL A 29 14.47 1.98 -7.95
N ARG A 30 15.53 1.36 -7.43
CA ARG A 30 16.13 0.15 -8.02
C ARG A 30 15.13 -1.03 -8.18
N PRO A 31 14.43 -1.51 -7.14
CA PRO A 31 13.46 -2.59 -7.29
C PRO A 31 12.27 -2.16 -8.16
N LEU A 32 11.87 -0.89 -8.13
CA LEU A 32 10.84 -0.36 -9.02
C LEU A 32 11.28 -0.44 -10.48
N VAL A 33 12.48 0.01 -10.83
CA VAL A 33 13.01 -0.07 -12.20
C VAL A 33 13.13 -1.52 -12.67
N LYS A 34 13.55 -2.45 -11.80
CA LYS A 34 13.53 -3.88 -12.12
C LYS A 34 12.13 -4.34 -12.53
N LEU A 35 11.11 -4.00 -11.75
CA LEU A 35 9.70 -4.30 -12.07
C LEU A 35 9.28 -3.67 -13.40
N LEU A 36 9.58 -2.38 -13.62
CA LEU A 36 9.22 -1.66 -14.84
C LEU A 36 9.81 -2.34 -16.09
N LEU A 37 11.09 -2.73 -16.03
CA LEU A 37 11.75 -3.45 -17.12
C LEU A 37 11.13 -4.82 -17.38
N SER A 38 10.74 -5.55 -16.33
CA SER A 38 10.02 -6.83 -16.46
C SER A 38 8.69 -6.70 -17.21
N PHE A 39 8.06 -5.52 -17.18
CA PHE A 39 6.80 -5.23 -17.87
C PHE A 39 6.98 -4.32 -19.10
N GLN A 40 8.20 -4.22 -19.65
CA GLN A 40 8.51 -3.39 -20.83
C GLN A 40 8.13 -1.90 -20.69
N ILE A 41 8.08 -1.41 -19.45
CA ILE A 41 7.93 0.02 -19.19
C ILE A 41 9.30 0.67 -19.36
N THR A 42 9.49 1.29 -20.52
CA THR A 42 10.77 1.88 -20.92
C THR A 42 11.07 3.20 -20.20
N TYR A 43 12.34 3.60 -20.20
CA TYR A 43 12.76 4.88 -19.62
C TYR A 43 11.99 6.09 -20.17
N PRO A 44 11.78 6.25 -21.49
CA PRO A 44 10.94 7.34 -22.02
C PRO A 44 9.50 7.32 -21.49
N TYR A 45 8.89 6.14 -21.33
CA TYR A 45 7.56 6.00 -20.75
C TYR A 45 7.56 6.46 -19.28
N LEU A 46 8.51 5.97 -18.49
CA LEU A 46 8.65 6.35 -17.09
C LEU A 46 8.88 7.87 -16.94
N ILE A 47 9.72 8.48 -17.78
CA ILE A 47 9.97 9.92 -17.76
C ILE A 47 8.69 10.70 -18.05
N ASN A 48 7.85 10.26 -18.99
CA ASN A 48 6.57 10.91 -19.24
C ASN A 48 5.61 10.79 -18.05
N LEU A 49 5.52 9.60 -17.44
CA LEU A 49 4.73 9.40 -16.21
C LEU A 49 5.23 10.31 -15.07
N LEU A 50 6.55 10.38 -14.86
CA LEU A 50 7.15 11.24 -13.85
C LEU A 50 6.87 12.71 -14.12
N LYS A 51 6.99 13.20 -15.37
CA LYS A 51 6.65 14.59 -15.71
C LYS A 51 5.22 14.93 -15.30
N THR A 52 4.26 14.03 -15.55
CA THR A 52 2.87 14.20 -15.09
C THR A 52 2.79 14.34 -13.58
N VAL A 53 3.37 13.39 -12.83
CA VAL A 53 3.34 13.41 -11.35
C VAL A 53 4.05 14.64 -10.78
N TYR A 54 5.18 15.06 -11.34
CA TYR A 54 5.90 16.27 -10.92
C TYR A 54 5.05 17.53 -11.11
N VAL A 55 4.35 17.65 -12.25
CA VAL A 55 3.44 18.77 -12.51
C VAL A 55 2.27 18.74 -11.54
N GLU A 56 1.64 17.58 -11.30
CA GLU A 56 0.53 17.42 -10.35
C GLU A 56 0.92 17.85 -8.95
N VAL A 57 2.01 17.29 -8.41
CA VAL A 57 2.47 17.59 -7.05
C VAL A 57 2.87 19.07 -6.92
N ALA A 58 3.52 19.65 -7.94
CA ALA A 58 3.86 21.08 -7.94
C ALA A 58 2.62 21.98 -7.91
N GLU A 59 1.51 21.55 -8.51
CA GLU A 59 0.25 22.28 -8.48
C GLU A 59 -0.47 22.16 -7.14
N THR A 60 -0.54 20.95 -6.58
CA THR A 60 -1.40 20.64 -5.43
C THR A 60 -0.73 20.84 -4.08
N GLU A 61 0.55 20.46 -3.95
CA GLU A 61 1.27 20.44 -2.67
C GLU A 61 2.15 21.69 -2.46
N PHE A 62 2.47 22.43 -3.52
CA PHE A 62 3.29 23.65 -3.47
C PHE A 62 2.55 24.91 -3.97
N PRO A 63 1.30 25.18 -3.55
CA PRO A 63 0.59 26.37 -4.00
C PRO A 63 1.22 27.66 -3.46
N VAL A 64 1.02 28.77 -4.16
CA VAL A 64 1.26 30.12 -3.62
C VAL A 64 -0.08 30.66 -3.13
N ALA A 65 -0.09 31.31 -1.97
CA ALA A 65 -1.32 31.80 -1.34
C ALA A 65 -2.23 32.54 -2.33
N GLY A 66 -3.46 32.03 -2.49
CA GLY A 66 -4.54 32.67 -3.23
C GLY A 66 -4.54 32.49 -4.76
N LYS A 67 -3.58 31.78 -5.39
CA LYS A 67 -3.57 31.58 -6.86
C LYS A 67 -3.05 30.20 -7.29
N ARG A 68 -3.65 29.64 -8.35
CA ARG A 68 -3.11 28.46 -9.04
C ARG A 68 -1.71 28.80 -9.60
N PRO A 69 -0.69 27.93 -9.43
CA PRO A 69 0.63 28.17 -9.98
C PRO A 69 0.61 28.38 -11.51
N SER A 70 1.44 29.33 -11.99
CA SER A 70 1.64 29.55 -13.42
C SER A 70 2.55 28.48 -14.04
N ASP A 71 2.44 28.26 -15.36
CA ASP A 71 3.30 27.31 -16.09
C ASP A 71 4.80 27.59 -15.85
N SER A 72 5.18 28.86 -15.81
CA SER A 72 6.57 29.27 -15.58
C SER A 72 7.06 28.87 -14.19
N ARG A 73 6.20 28.94 -13.17
CA ARG A 73 6.55 28.52 -11.81
C ARG A 73 6.64 27.00 -11.72
N ILE A 74 5.72 26.27 -12.35
CA ILE A 74 5.77 24.81 -12.39
C ILE A 74 7.05 24.35 -13.10
N THR A 75 7.38 24.96 -14.23
CA THR A 75 8.64 24.71 -14.97
C THR A 75 9.85 24.95 -14.07
N LEU A 76 9.87 26.07 -13.34
CA LEU A 76 10.97 26.41 -12.42
C LEU A 76 11.10 25.39 -11.28
N LEU A 77 9.99 24.98 -10.66
CA LEU A 77 9.99 24.07 -9.51
C LEU A 77 10.34 22.63 -9.89
N THR A 78 9.87 22.18 -11.05
CA THR A 78 9.95 20.76 -11.47
C THR A 78 11.09 20.47 -12.43
N GLY A 79 11.61 21.49 -13.13
CA GLY A 79 12.51 21.31 -14.27
C GLY A 79 11.84 20.77 -15.53
N VAL A 80 10.52 20.50 -15.50
CA VAL A 80 9.77 20.02 -16.67
C VAL A 80 9.59 21.14 -17.67
N HIS A 81 9.92 20.88 -18.95
CA HIS A 81 9.88 21.90 -19.98
C HIS A 81 8.48 22.51 -20.15
N ARG A 82 8.42 23.84 -20.35
CA ARG A 82 7.15 24.60 -20.41
C ARG A 82 6.12 24.04 -21.40
N LYS A 83 6.56 23.51 -22.55
CA LYS A 83 5.66 22.86 -23.53
C LYS A 83 5.00 21.60 -22.96
N ASP A 84 5.75 20.78 -22.21
CA ASP A 84 5.23 19.58 -21.54
C ASP A 84 4.28 19.97 -20.42
N VAL A 85 4.63 20.98 -19.60
CA VAL A 85 3.73 21.49 -18.55
C VAL A 85 2.39 21.92 -19.14
N LYS A 86 2.41 22.72 -20.22
CA LYS A 86 1.17 23.18 -20.88
C LYS A 86 0.32 22.00 -21.39
N ARG A 87 0.95 21.03 -22.06
CA ARG A 87 0.28 19.85 -22.62
C ARG A 87 -0.33 18.96 -21.52
N LEU A 88 0.44 18.65 -20.47
CA LEU A 88 0.00 17.79 -19.37
C LEU A 88 -1.16 18.40 -18.59
N ARG A 89 -1.13 19.73 -18.37
CA ARG A 89 -2.22 20.44 -17.70
C ARG A 89 -3.51 20.46 -18.52
N SER A 90 -3.43 20.50 -19.86
CA SER A 90 -4.62 20.34 -20.71
C SER A 90 -5.18 18.92 -20.65
N GLU A 91 -4.33 17.89 -20.74
CA GLU A 91 -4.75 16.49 -20.72
C GLU A 91 -5.42 16.07 -19.39
N GLN A 92 -5.02 16.67 -18.26
CA GLN A 92 -5.66 16.43 -16.95
C GLN A 92 -7.08 16.99 -16.84
N ILE A 93 -7.37 18.10 -17.50
CA ILE A 93 -8.71 18.69 -17.52
C ILE A 93 -9.68 17.75 -18.27
N ASP A 94 -9.18 17.08 -19.31
CA ASP A 94 -9.96 16.18 -20.15
C ASP A 94 -10.14 14.78 -19.50
N ASN A 95 -9.27 14.39 -18.57
CA ASN A 95 -9.26 13.08 -17.91
C ASN A 95 -9.55 13.17 -16.39
N ALA A 96 -10.64 13.84 -16.00
CA ALA A 96 -11.04 13.87 -14.59
C ALA A 96 -11.23 12.44 -14.04
N PRO A 97 -10.65 12.09 -12.88
CA PRO A 97 -10.59 10.71 -12.43
C PRO A 97 -11.98 10.16 -12.08
N GLN A 98 -12.31 8.99 -12.64
CA GLN A 98 -13.35 8.12 -12.07
C GLN A 98 -12.95 7.76 -10.64
N SER A 99 -13.84 8.04 -9.70
CA SER A 99 -13.75 7.73 -8.27
C SER A 99 -12.97 6.42 -8.00
N ARG A 100 -11.85 6.53 -7.27
CA ARG A 100 -11.08 5.40 -6.73
C ARG A 100 -11.92 4.63 -5.72
N THR A 101 -12.78 3.74 -6.20
CA THR A 101 -13.44 2.73 -5.39
C THR A 101 -12.40 1.72 -4.91
N VAL A 102 -12.30 1.50 -3.60
CA VAL A 102 -11.60 0.34 -3.02
C VAL A 102 -12.10 -0.91 -3.74
N SER A 103 -11.20 -1.77 -4.24
CA SER A 103 -11.61 -2.98 -4.96
C SER A 103 -12.59 -3.77 -4.10
N THR A 104 -13.69 -4.21 -4.70
CA THR A 104 -14.75 -4.95 -4.01
C THR A 104 -14.18 -6.18 -3.29
N GLY A 105 -13.16 -6.82 -3.88
CA GLY A 105 -12.47 -7.95 -3.26
C GLY A 105 -11.77 -7.61 -1.95
N ALA A 106 -11.06 -6.49 -1.89
CA ALA A 106 -10.41 -6.01 -0.67
C ALA A 106 -11.42 -5.75 0.48
N GLN A 107 -12.61 -5.27 0.13
CA GLN A 107 -13.68 -5.06 1.11
C GLN A 107 -14.24 -6.40 1.60
N MET A 108 -14.46 -7.37 0.70
CA MET A 108 -14.93 -8.71 1.05
C MET A 108 -13.96 -9.42 1.99
N ILE A 109 -12.67 -9.42 1.69
CA ILE A 109 -11.63 -10.00 2.55
C ILE A 109 -11.64 -9.33 3.93
N GLY A 110 -11.69 -7.99 3.98
CA GLY A 110 -11.77 -7.25 5.24
C GLY A 110 -13.01 -7.58 6.07
N HIS A 111 -14.17 -7.79 5.43
CA HIS A 111 -15.38 -8.23 6.11
C HIS A 111 -15.30 -9.68 6.60
N TRP A 112 -14.75 -10.59 5.80
CA TRP A 112 -14.59 -11.99 6.18
C TRP A 112 -13.71 -12.16 7.42
N MET A 113 -12.58 -11.46 7.47
CA MET A 113 -11.64 -11.52 8.61
C MET A 113 -12.01 -10.61 9.80
N GLY A 114 -13.03 -9.76 9.64
CA GLY A 114 -13.32 -8.67 10.58
C GLY A 114 -14.66 -8.77 11.27
N ASP A 115 -15.64 -9.40 10.62
CA ASP A 115 -17.01 -9.53 11.12
C ASP A 115 -17.12 -10.84 11.90
N ALA A 116 -17.57 -10.77 13.15
CA ALA A 116 -17.77 -11.92 14.01
C ALA A 116 -18.76 -12.94 13.42
N ARG A 117 -19.58 -12.53 12.45
CA ARG A 117 -20.45 -13.41 11.68
C ARG A 117 -19.68 -14.40 10.78
N PHE A 118 -18.50 -14.02 10.30
CA PHE A 118 -17.69 -14.80 9.36
C PHE A 118 -16.36 -15.28 9.99
N CYS A 119 -16.16 -15.07 11.29
CA CYS A 119 -14.97 -15.48 12.03
C CYS A 119 -15.32 -16.45 13.16
N ASP A 120 -14.36 -17.29 13.54
CA ASP A 120 -14.44 -18.09 14.76
C ASP A 120 -14.18 -17.24 16.02
N SER A 121 -14.18 -17.90 17.19
CA SER A 121 -13.91 -17.23 18.47
C SER A 121 -12.48 -16.69 18.62
N GLU A 122 -11.54 -17.15 17.81
CA GLU A 122 -10.14 -16.70 17.80
C GLU A 122 -9.89 -15.59 16.77
N GLY A 123 -10.89 -15.28 15.93
CA GLY A 123 -10.81 -14.24 14.90
C GLY A 123 -10.31 -14.74 13.55
N HIS A 124 -10.21 -16.05 13.35
CA HIS A 124 -9.88 -16.62 12.05
C HIS A 124 -11.13 -16.72 11.17
N PRO A 125 -11.00 -16.49 9.85
CA PRO A 125 -12.12 -16.59 8.93
C PRO A 125 -12.67 -18.03 8.87
N LEU A 126 -13.99 -18.17 9.00
CA LEU A 126 -14.69 -19.45 8.88
C LEU A 126 -14.70 -19.93 7.43
N PRO A 127 -14.62 -21.26 7.18
CA PRO A 127 -15.03 -21.85 5.91
C PRO A 127 -16.52 -21.57 5.67
N LEU A 128 -16.86 -20.97 4.53
CA LEU A 128 -18.24 -20.56 4.21
C LEU A 128 -18.83 -21.44 3.10
N PRO A 129 -20.03 -22.03 3.27
CA PRO A 129 -20.76 -22.60 2.14
C PRO A 129 -21.08 -21.50 1.12
N LEU A 130 -21.25 -21.87 -0.16
CA LEU A 130 -21.58 -20.89 -1.21
C LEU A 130 -22.90 -20.16 -0.91
N ALA A 131 -23.94 -20.92 -0.55
CA ALA A 131 -25.25 -20.42 -0.15
C ALA A 131 -25.58 -20.94 1.26
N ALA A 132 -26.34 -20.15 2.03
CA ALA A 132 -26.65 -20.52 3.40
C ALA A 132 -27.67 -21.67 3.44
N THR A 133 -27.43 -22.71 4.25
CA THR A 133 -28.46 -23.67 4.63
C THR A 133 -28.99 -23.32 6.03
N GLY A 134 -29.88 -22.32 6.09
CA GLY A 134 -30.46 -21.83 7.34
C GLY A 134 -29.77 -20.57 7.89
N GLU A 135 -29.42 -20.56 9.18
CA GLU A 135 -28.81 -19.40 9.86
C GLU A 135 -27.28 -19.45 9.90
N GLU A 136 -26.63 -20.33 9.14
CA GLU A 136 -25.16 -20.32 9.02
C GLU A 136 -24.70 -19.17 8.10
N PRO A 137 -23.51 -18.60 8.33
CA PRO A 137 -22.95 -17.61 7.41
C PRO A 137 -22.60 -18.26 6.06
N SER A 138 -22.71 -17.52 4.97
CA SER A 138 -22.37 -18.01 3.62
C SER A 138 -21.54 -17.01 2.82
N PHE A 139 -20.89 -17.51 1.76
CA PHE A 139 -20.16 -16.67 0.82
C PHE A 139 -21.09 -15.70 0.09
N GLU A 140 -22.32 -16.13 -0.23
CA GLU A 140 -23.39 -15.27 -0.74
C GLU A 140 -23.72 -14.11 0.23
N GLU A 141 -23.88 -14.39 1.52
CA GLU A 141 -24.11 -13.34 2.53
C GLU A 141 -22.96 -12.32 2.57
N LEU A 142 -21.71 -12.79 2.47
CA LEU A 142 -20.53 -11.93 2.43
C LEU A 142 -20.53 -11.04 1.17
N VAL A 143 -20.85 -11.61 0.01
CA VAL A 143 -20.98 -10.88 -1.26
C VAL A 143 -22.06 -9.81 -1.14
N GLU A 144 -23.26 -10.15 -0.66
CA GLU A 144 -24.38 -9.21 -0.52
C GLU A 144 -24.07 -8.06 0.44
N ARG A 145 -23.35 -8.33 1.54
CA ARG A 145 -22.95 -7.29 2.50
C ARG A 145 -22.01 -6.24 1.91
N VAL A 146 -21.23 -6.59 0.89
CA VAL A 146 -20.14 -5.75 0.37
C VAL A 146 -20.44 -5.21 -1.03
N CYS A 147 -20.93 -6.06 -1.92
CA CYS A 147 -21.23 -5.74 -3.30
C CYS A 147 -22.55 -4.96 -3.40
N ARG A 148 -22.46 -3.67 -3.76
CA ARG A 148 -23.64 -2.85 -4.08
C ARG A 148 -24.21 -3.08 -5.48
N LYS A 149 -23.54 -3.91 -6.30
CA LYS A 149 -23.95 -4.27 -7.67
C LYS A 149 -24.47 -5.70 -7.63
N ASP A 150 -25.46 -5.99 -8.49
CA ASP A 150 -26.07 -7.31 -8.65
C ASP A 150 -25.12 -8.29 -9.36
N ILE A 151 -24.08 -8.71 -8.64
CA ILE A 151 -23.07 -9.67 -9.10
C ILE A 151 -23.36 -11.00 -8.43
N ARG A 152 -23.52 -12.06 -9.23
CA ARG A 152 -23.79 -13.41 -8.73
C ARG A 152 -22.60 -13.91 -7.90
N PRO A 153 -22.80 -14.41 -6.66
CA PRO A 153 -21.72 -14.90 -5.80
C PRO A 153 -20.83 -15.94 -6.48
N ARG A 154 -21.41 -16.84 -7.29
CA ARG A 154 -20.66 -17.86 -8.04
C ARG A 154 -19.60 -17.26 -8.98
N VAL A 155 -19.90 -16.13 -9.61
CA VAL A 155 -18.96 -15.45 -10.53
C VAL A 155 -17.74 -14.94 -9.77
N ILE A 156 -17.95 -14.41 -8.56
CA ILE A 156 -16.86 -13.95 -7.70
C ILE A 156 -16.06 -15.13 -7.18
N LEU A 157 -16.72 -16.21 -6.76
CA LEU A 157 -16.06 -17.43 -6.30
C LEU A 157 -15.18 -18.05 -7.39
N ASP A 158 -15.71 -18.21 -8.61
CA ASP A 158 -14.98 -18.78 -9.73
C ASP A 158 -13.71 -17.97 -10.04
N GLU A 159 -13.82 -16.65 -9.99
CA GLU A 159 -12.68 -15.77 -10.12
C GLU A 159 -11.72 -15.92 -8.94
N TRP A 160 -12.20 -15.97 -7.70
CA TRP A 160 -11.33 -16.11 -6.51
C TRP A 160 -10.58 -17.44 -6.46
N LEU A 161 -11.20 -18.53 -6.90
CA LEU A 161 -10.55 -19.82 -7.07
C LEU A 161 -9.47 -19.74 -8.15
N ARG A 162 -9.78 -19.10 -9.29
CA ARG A 162 -8.81 -18.86 -10.35
C ARG A 162 -7.65 -18.00 -9.86
N LEU A 163 -7.95 -16.95 -9.08
CA LEU A 163 -6.98 -16.02 -8.50
C LEU A 163 -6.20 -16.62 -7.31
N GLY A 164 -6.59 -17.79 -6.81
CA GLY A 164 -6.02 -18.37 -5.59
C GLY A 164 -6.17 -17.45 -4.37
N VAL A 165 -7.27 -16.68 -4.31
CA VAL A 165 -7.68 -15.91 -3.13
C VAL A 165 -8.48 -16.79 -2.18
N ALA A 166 -9.15 -17.80 -2.72
CA ALA A 166 -9.87 -18.79 -1.97
C ALA A 166 -9.61 -20.19 -2.55
N THR A 167 -9.89 -21.20 -1.74
CA THR A 167 -9.92 -22.61 -2.13
C THR A 167 -11.27 -23.23 -1.72
N LEU A 168 -11.58 -24.42 -2.23
CA LEU A 168 -12.70 -25.22 -1.75
C LEU A 168 -12.16 -26.38 -0.91
N ASP A 169 -12.81 -26.65 0.20
CA ASP A 169 -12.55 -27.85 1.00
C ASP A 169 -13.27 -29.08 0.44
N GLU A 170 -13.09 -30.23 1.12
CA GLU A 170 -13.71 -31.50 0.73
C GLU A 170 -15.25 -31.49 0.77
N THR A 171 -15.85 -30.45 1.38
CA THR A 171 -17.30 -30.26 1.53
C THR A 171 -17.85 -29.10 0.71
N ASP A 172 -17.09 -28.62 -0.29
CA ASP A 172 -17.42 -27.47 -1.14
C ASP A 172 -17.61 -26.14 -0.37
N LYS A 173 -17.02 -26.01 0.83
CA LYS A 173 -16.96 -24.72 1.52
C LYS A 173 -15.78 -23.92 1.01
N VAL A 174 -16.02 -22.63 0.83
CA VAL A 174 -15.03 -21.65 0.43
C VAL A 174 -14.15 -21.32 1.63
N ILE A 175 -12.86 -21.60 1.52
CA ILE A 175 -11.84 -21.23 2.49
C ILE A 175 -11.09 -20.02 1.95
N LEU A 176 -11.04 -18.95 2.73
CA LEU A 176 -10.18 -17.80 2.44
C LEU A 176 -8.72 -18.22 2.62
N ASP A 177 -7.90 -18.01 1.59
CA ASP A 177 -6.46 -18.17 1.73
C ASP A 177 -5.90 -16.96 2.49
N THR A 178 -5.63 -17.14 3.79
CA THR A 178 -5.14 -16.07 4.67
C THR A 178 -3.70 -15.64 4.37
N GLY A 179 -2.96 -16.43 3.58
CA GLY A 179 -1.68 -16.03 2.98
C GLY A 179 -1.85 -15.15 1.74
N ALA A 180 -3.05 -15.09 1.16
CA ALA A 180 -3.35 -14.41 -0.10
C ALA A 180 -3.58 -12.88 0.00
N PHE A 181 -2.95 -12.19 0.97
CA PHE A 181 -2.76 -10.74 0.88
C PHE A 181 -1.99 -10.34 -0.40
N THR A 182 -1.39 -11.33 -1.08
CA THR A 182 -0.99 -11.29 -2.48
C THR A 182 -1.70 -12.44 -3.21
N PRO A 183 -2.77 -12.20 -3.99
CA PRO A 183 -3.50 -13.25 -4.72
C PRO A 183 -2.56 -14.16 -5.50
N HIS A 184 -2.64 -15.49 -5.48
CA HIS A 184 -1.66 -16.32 -6.19
C HIS A 184 -1.68 -16.11 -7.73
N GLN A 185 -2.86 -15.80 -8.29
CA GLN A 185 -3.09 -15.36 -9.67
C GLN A 185 -3.91 -14.05 -9.63
N GLY A 186 -3.76 -13.17 -10.62
CA GLY A 186 -4.45 -11.86 -10.63
C GLY A 186 -3.49 -10.68 -10.57
N PHE A 187 -2.79 -10.44 -11.67
CA PHE A 187 -1.82 -9.35 -11.77
C PHE A 187 -2.44 -7.99 -11.40
N ASP A 188 -3.67 -7.71 -11.83
CA ASP A 188 -4.33 -6.43 -11.58
C ASP A 188 -4.58 -6.17 -10.09
N GLU A 189 -4.94 -7.21 -9.33
CA GLU A 189 -5.15 -7.08 -7.88
C GLU A 189 -3.82 -6.96 -7.13
N LYS A 190 -2.80 -7.75 -7.52
CA LYS A 190 -1.43 -7.56 -7.01
C LYS A 190 -0.94 -6.14 -7.25
N ALA A 191 -1.11 -5.61 -8.46
CA ALA A 191 -0.71 -4.27 -8.84
C ALA A 191 -1.47 -3.20 -8.03
N PHE A 192 -2.77 -3.41 -7.80
CA PHE A 192 -3.58 -2.52 -6.97
C PHE A 192 -3.06 -2.46 -5.52
N PHE A 193 -2.86 -3.60 -4.86
CA PHE A 193 -2.37 -3.64 -3.48
C PHE A 193 -0.90 -3.23 -3.35
N PHE A 194 -0.07 -3.56 -4.33
CA PHE A 194 1.30 -3.07 -4.44
C PHE A 194 1.32 -1.53 -4.44
N GLY A 195 0.55 -0.92 -5.33
CA GLY A 195 0.44 0.54 -5.43
C GLY A 195 -0.12 1.16 -4.16
N LYS A 196 -1.20 0.59 -3.60
CA LYS A 196 -1.84 1.10 -2.37
C LYS A 196 -0.90 1.05 -1.17
N SER A 197 -0.26 -0.08 -0.93
CA SER A 197 0.56 -0.31 0.27
C SER A 197 1.85 0.50 0.21
N LEU A 198 2.56 0.48 -0.92
CA LEU A 198 3.79 1.26 -1.06
C LEU A 198 3.53 2.76 -1.10
N HIS A 199 2.40 3.21 -1.68
CA HIS A 199 2.02 4.62 -1.62
C HIS A 199 1.86 5.10 -0.17
N ASP A 200 1.10 4.38 0.65
CA ASP A 200 0.86 4.78 2.04
C ASP A 200 2.16 4.71 2.87
N HIS A 201 3.03 3.73 2.62
CA HIS A 201 4.33 3.63 3.29
C HIS A 201 5.27 4.78 2.92
N ILE A 202 5.44 5.07 1.63
CA ILE A 202 6.23 6.23 1.16
C ILE A 202 5.65 7.54 1.71
N SER A 203 4.33 7.65 1.81
CA SER A 203 3.66 8.84 2.35
C SER A 203 3.95 9.03 3.83
N ALA A 204 3.94 7.97 4.63
CA ALA A 204 4.32 8.00 6.05
C ALA A 204 5.79 8.41 6.23
N GLY A 205 6.70 7.79 5.46
CA GLY A 205 8.12 8.15 5.47
C GLY A 205 8.38 9.60 5.04
N THR A 206 7.68 10.07 4.00
CA THR A 206 7.75 11.46 3.52
C THR A 206 7.24 12.45 4.58
N HIS A 207 6.11 12.16 5.23
CA HIS A 207 5.58 12.97 6.33
C HIS A 207 6.61 13.12 7.46
N ASN A 208 7.27 12.01 7.82
CA ASN A 208 8.30 11.98 8.83
C ASN A 208 9.57 12.75 8.42
N LEU A 209 10.06 12.56 7.20
CA LEU A 209 11.23 13.29 6.66
C LEU A 209 10.97 14.80 6.55
N LEU A 210 9.74 15.21 6.25
CA LEU A 210 9.32 16.60 6.24
C LEU A 210 9.07 17.18 7.65
N ASN A 211 9.37 16.43 8.71
CA ASN A 211 9.20 16.82 10.11
C ASN A 211 7.77 17.24 10.49
N ARG A 212 6.75 16.73 9.79
CA ARG A 212 5.35 16.99 10.11
C ARG A 212 4.96 16.31 11.42
N LYS A 213 3.96 16.86 12.13
CA LYS A 213 3.54 16.40 13.46
C LYS A 213 2.03 16.08 13.53
N PRO A 214 1.61 15.07 14.31
CA PRO A 214 2.46 14.08 14.97
C PRO A 214 3.17 13.18 13.94
N PRO A 215 4.33 12.55 14.28
CA PRO A 215 4.99 11.63 13.36
C PRO A 215 4.10 10.41 13.08
N MET A 216 4.15 9.90 11.85
CA MET A 216 3.49 8.66 11.47
C MET A 216 4.30 7.46 11.97
N MET A 217 3.61 6.35 12.27
CA MET A 217 4.28 5.08 12.59
C MET A 217 4.94 4.52 11.32
N ASP A 218 6.27 4.56 11.29
CA ASP A 218 7.11 3.98 10.24
C ASP A 218 8.37 3.44 10.93
N ARG A 219 8.39 2.13 11.17
CA ARG A 219 9.37 1.44 12.01
C ARG A 219 9.75 0.11 11.38
N THR A 220 11.04 -0.20 11.46
CA THR A 220 11.61 -1.45 10.94
C THR A 220 12.58 -1.99 11.97
N VAL A 221 12.51 -3.30 12.21
CA VAL A 221 13.52 -4.04 12.96
C VAL A 221 14.59 -4.47 11.96
N TYR A 222 15.86 -4.19 12.26
CA TYR A 222 16.98 -4.48 11.36
C TYR A 222 18.08 -5.25 12.11
N TYR A 223 18.52 -6.35 11.50
CA TYR A 223 19.65 -7.17 11.92
C TYR A 223 20.38 -7.67 10.67
N ASP A 224 21.69 -7.89 10.79
CA ASP A 224 22.57 -8.46 9.77
C ASP A 224 23.26 -9.73 10.32
N GLN A 225 23.99 -10.44 9.45
CA GLN A 225 24.81 -11.61 9.84
C GLN A 225 24.02 -12.76 10.50
N LEU A 226 22.80 -12.99 10.03
CA LEU A 226 21.95 -14.08 10.50
C LEU A 226 22.24 -15.37 9.71
N SER A 227 22.16 -16.50 10.41
CA SER A 227 22.15 -17.81 9.75
C SER A 227 20.83 -18.06 9.03
N GLU A 228 20.81 -18.97 8.05
CA GLU A 228 19.57 -19.40 7.36
C GLU A 228 18.50 -19.87 8.37
N ALA A 229 18.88 -20.73 9.33
CA ALA A 229 17.97 -21.19 10.39
C ALA A 229 17.40 -20.04 11.24
N SER A 230 18.20 -19.00 11.50
CA SER A 230 17.73 -17.82 12.22
C SER A 230 16.76 -16.98 11.38
N VAL A 231 16.97 -16.89 10.07
CA VAL A 231 16.05 -16.21 9.15
C VAL A 231 14.71 -16.95 9.08
N GLU A 232 14.73 -18.29 9.02
CA GLU A 232 13.52 -19.12 9.06
C GLU A 232 12.72 -18.93 10.36
N GLU A 233 13.40 -18.94 11.52
CA GLU A 233 12.76 -18.70 12.81
C GLU A 233 12.12 -17.30 12.88
N LEU A 234 12.84 -16.27 12.44
CA LEU A 234 12.35 -14.90 12.44
C LEU A 234 11.20 -14.70 11.44
N GLN A 235 11.23 -15.41 10.31
CA GLN A 235 10.15 -15.38 9.33
C GLN A 235 8.87 -15.95 9.94
N ALA A 236 8.92 -17.14 10.54
CA ALA A 236 7.76 -17.75 11.19
C ALA A 236 7.19 -16.85 12.30
N LEU A 237 8.06 -16.24 13.11
CA LEU A 237 7.66 -15.30 14.16
C LEU A 237 6.99 -14.04 13.59
N ALA A 238 7.58 -13.45 12.54
CA ALA A 238 7.05 -12.25 11.90
C ALA A 238 5.69 -12.50 11.23
N GLU A 239 5.51 -13.65 10.59
CA GLU A 239 4.23 -14.08 10.01
C GLU A 239 3.17 -14.24 11.09
N GLN A 240 3.48 -14.96 12.17
CA GLN A 240 2.55 -15.17 13.28
C GLN A 240 2.11 -13.85 13.92
N LEU A 241 3.06 -13.02 14.36
CA LEU A 241 2.76 -11.74 15.02
C LEU A 241 2.11 -10.74 14.06
N GLY A 242 2.53 -10.76 12.79
CA GLY A 242 1.97 -9.92 11.76
C GLY A 242 0.50 -10.21 11.51
N MET A 243 0.15 -11.48 11.35
CA MET A 243 -1.24 -11.90 11.13
C MET A 243 -2.13 -11.58 12.33
N GLN A 244 -1.65 -11.82 13.56
CA GLN A 244 -2.36 -11.44 14.78
C GLN A 244 -2.67 -9.93 14.81
N ALA A 245 -1.69 -9.08 14.47
CA ALA A 245 -1.87 -7.64 14.42
C ALA A 245 -2.85 -7.21 13.32
N LEU A 246 -2.76 -7.79 12.12
CA LEU A 246 -3.66 -7.49 11.00
C LEU A 246 -5.11 -7.82 11.34
N ILE A 247 -5.37 -9.01 11.90
CA ILE A 247 -6.71 -9.45 12.31
C ILE A 247 -7.27 -8.50 13.39
N ALA A 248 -6.49 -8.22 14.45
CA ALA A 248 -6.92 -7.36 15.53
C ALA A 248 -7.28 -5.93 15.07
N VAL A 249 -6.43 -5.35 14.21
CA VAL A 249 -6.68 -4.01 13.67
C VAL A 249 -7.89 -4.01 12.74
N ASN A 250 -8.03 -5.03 11.89
CA ASN A 250 -9.15 -5.16 10.96
C ASN A 250 -10.50 -5.25 11.68
N GLN A 251 -10.62 -6.16 12.67
CA GLN A 251 -11.83 -6.31 13.49
C GLN A 251 -12.22 -4.99 14.16
N ARG A 252 -11.25 -4.30 14.77
CA ARG A 252 -11.51 -3.01 15.42
C ARG A 252 -11.90 -1.94 14.41
N ALA A 253 -11.24 -1.88 13.26
CA ALA A 253 -11.52 -0.91 12.20
C ALA A 253 -12.93 -1.11 11.64
N LEU A 254 -13.37 -2.35 11.43
CA LEU A 254 -14.72 -2.67 10.94
C LEU A 254 -15.79 -2.21 11.93
N ALA A 255 -15.63 -2.55 13.22
CA ALA A 255 -16.56 -2.15 14.27
C ALA A 255 -16.67 -0.61 14.39
N LEU A 256 -15.54 0.10 14.31
CA LEU A 256 -15.51 1.57 14.31
C LEU A 256 -16.20 2.14 13.05
N GLN A 257 -15.92 1.57 11.87
CA GLN A 257 -16.53 2.01 10.63
C GLN A 257 -18.07 1.85 10.65
N GLN A 258 -18.58 0.73 11.16
CA GLN A 258 -20.02 0.49 11.30
C GLN A 258 -20.66 1.50 12.26
N ARG A 259 -20.04 1.74 13.43
CA ARG A 259 -20.51 2.73 14.42
C ARG A 259 -20.53 4.15 13.86
N ASP A 260 -19.48 4.53 13.15
CA ASP A 260 -19.34 5.88 12.59
C ASP A 260 -20.35 6.08 11.43
N LYS A 261 -20.55 5.06 10.57
CA LYS A 261 -21.62 5.05 9.55
C LYS A 261 -23.02 5.23 10.16
N ALA A 262 -23.35 4.50 11.23
CA ALA A 262 -24.65 4.62 11.89
C ALA A 262 -24.84 6.02 12.50
N SER A 263 -23.79 6.61 13.06
CA SER A 263 -23.81 7.97 13.62
C SER A 263 -24.04 9.04 12.55
N HIS A 264 -23.51 8.86 11.34
CA HIS A 264 -23.70 9.78 10.21
C HIS A 264 -25.16 9.86 9.73
N VAL A 265 -25.95 8.78 9.86
CA VAL A 265 -27.38 8.79 9.51
C VAL A 265 -28.18 9.67 10.48
N THR A 266 -27.75 9.78 11.74
CA THR A 266 -28.50 10.48 12.80
C THR A 266 -28.17 11.98 12.96
N ASN A 267 -27.00 12.44 12.51
CA ASN A 267 -26.53 13.82 12.72
C ASN A 267 -26.07 14.48 11.41
N SER A 268 -27.02 14.83 10.53
CA SER A 268 -26.75 15.38 9.19
C SER A 268 -26.22 16.82 9.15
N THR A 269 -26.06 17.50 10.30
CA THR A 269 -25.77 18.94 10.38
C THR A 269 -24.31 19.32 10.66
N LYS A 270 -23.41 18.35 10.92
CA LYS A 270 -21.97 18.62 11.04
C LYS A 270 -21.22 18.13 9.81
N SER A 271 -20.36 18.99 9.26
CA SER A 271 -19.37 18.59 8.24
C SER A 271 -18.44 17.53 8.85
N HIS A 272 -18.79 16.27 8.64
CA HIS A 272 -18.02 15.15 9.14
C HIS A 272 -16.89 14.86 8.17
N ARG A 273 -15.66 15.07 8.62
CA ARG A 273 -14.46 14.61 7.89
C ARG A 273 -14.41 13.10 7.97
N SER A 274 -14.43 12.44 6.81
CA SER A 274 -14.15 11.01 6.71
C SER A 274 -12.64 10.80 6.68
N TYR A 275 -12.15 9.90 7.53
CA TYR A 275 -10.73 9.54 7.59
C TYR A 275 -10.55 8.12 7.05
N ARG A 276 -9.51 7.92 6.24
CA ARG A 276 -9.02 6.61 5.84
C ARG A 276 -7.81 6.25 6.71
N MET A 277 -7.71 4.99 7.10
CA MET A 277 -6.51 4.41 7.68
C MET A 277 -6.08 3.19 6.86
N ASN A 278 -4.79 2.91 6.87
CA ASN A 278 -4.21 1.69 6.30
C ASN A 278 -3.18 1.16 7.30
N PHE A 279 -3.21 -0.14 7.55
CA PHE A 279 -2.23 -0.83 8.37
C PHE A 279 -1.76 -2.04 7.57
N GLY A 280 -0.47 -2.10 7.29
CA GLY A 280 0.15 -3.12 6.48
C GLY A 280 1.44 -3.59 7.14
N ILE A 281 1.74 -4.87 6.94
CA ILE A 281 2.94 -5.51 7.46
C ILE A 281 3.63 -6.18 6.28
N PHE A 282 4.94 -6.05 6.22
CA PHE A 282 5.78 -6.77 5.28
C PHE A 282 7.00 -7.29 6.03
N HIS A 283 7.49 -8.44 5.61
CA HIS A 283 8.83 -8.90 5.95
C HIS A 283 9.61 -9.08 4.65
N TYR A 284 10.91 -8.84 4.69
CA TYR A 284 11.81 -9.03 3.55
C TYR A 284 13.12 -9.60 4.09
N ASN A 285 13.58 -10.69 3.50
CA ASN A 285 14.90 -11.26 3.71
C ASN A 285 15.57 -11.44 2.34
N ASP A 286 16.89 -11.43 2.33
CA ASP A 286 17.71 -11.61 1.12
C ASP A 286 19.05 -12.20 1.55
N LEU A 287 19.69 -12.94 0.66
CA LEU A 287 21.06 -13.38 0.89
C LEU A 287 21.97 -12.16 0.83
N GLN A 288 22.68 -11.89 1.92
CA GLN A 288 23.69 -10.84 1.92
C GLN A 288 24.88 -11.35 1.10
N GLU A 289 25.01 -10.87 -0.14
CA GLU A 289 26.24 -11.09 -0.91
C GLU A 289 27.40 -10.47 -0.10
N ASP A 290 28.37 -11.30 0.29
CA ASP A 290 29.59 -10.83 0.94
C ASP A 290 30.19 -9.73 0.06
N GLN A 291 30.43 -8.56 0.65
CA GLN A 291 31.27 -7.57 -0.02
C GLN A 291 32.64 -8.21 -0.19
N VAL A 292 32.94 -8.66 -1.41
CA VAL A 292 34.29 -9.06 -1.80
C VAL A 292 35.16 -7.84 -1.52
N LYS A 293 35.90 -7.90 -0.40
CA LYS A 293 36.99 -6.98 -0.14
C LYS A 293 38.00 -7.23 -1.23
N ASP A 294 38.06 -6.32 -2.19
CA ASP A 294 39.06 -6.33 -3.24
C ASP A 294 40.45 -6.39 -2.58
N PRO A 295 41.19 -7.51 -2.67
CA PRO A 295 42.48 -7.63 -2.07
C PRO A 295 43.53 -7.22 -3.11
N ASP A 296 43.53 -5.97 -3.56
CA ASP A 296 44.72 -5.38 -4.18
C ASP A 296 44.55 -3.88 -4.48
N HIS A 297 45.09 -3.04 -3.60
CA HIS A 297 45.81 -1.83 -3.98
C HIS A 297 46.98 -1.68 -3.02
N GLY A 298 48.04 -2.47 -3.29
CA GLY A 298 49.41 -2.14 -2.89
C GLY A 298 50.02 -1.06 -3.79
#